data_AF-A0A815ARZ2-F1
#
_entry.id   AF-A0A815ARZ2-F1
#
_cell.length_a   1.000
_cell.length_b   1.000
_cell.length_c   1.000
_cell.angle_alpha   90.00
_cell.angle_beta   90.00
_cell.angle_gamma   90.00
#
_symmetry.space_group_name_H-M   'P 1'
#
loop_
_entity.id
_entity.type
_entity.pdbx_description
1 polymer ?
#
loop_
_entity_poly.entity_id
_entity_poly.type
_entity_poly.pdbx_seq_one_letter_code
_entity_poly.pdbx_strand_id
1 'polypeptide(L)'
;MYLIGGDHLPLAGIFHFRFWRYQQWYDIVVDDRLPFLIKQRRLWGARNLFELNEFWVSLLEKAYAKLNGNYTNLGGGLPVNALTDFTGGIEQRFEFKSNLSVTHLRPDDLFDFIKSCIDFGSLIACSINADKRKTETILSNGLVIGHTYSITNYHVLPVTYDNKLSKLSDRGLIRFRNPWGNDIEWNGKWSDADPVWNLLDEKTRRRLSIQRKHDGEFWMSFNDFYKEFDVMEVCHISPDTYDGKISMIA
;
A
#
# COMPACT_ATOMS: atom_id res chain seq x y z
N MET A 1 0.70 18.96 5.21
CA MET A 1 1.66 18.21 6.03
C MET A 1 2.86 19.11 6.18
N TYR A 2 3.01 19.77 7.33
CA TYR A 2 4.13 20.68 7.55
C TYR A 2 5.38 19.83 7.82
N LEU A 3 6.41 20.02 7.02
CA LEU A 3 7.77 19.66 7.41
C LEU A 3 8.02 20.40 8.73
N ILE A 4 8.12 19.69 9.84
CA ILE A 4 8.36 20.29 11.16
C ILE A 4 9.86 20.65 11.22
N GLY A 5 10.26 21.64 10.43
CA GLY A 5 11.35 22.52 10.80
C GLY A 5 10.72 23.62 11.65
N GLY A 6 11.01 23.65 12.94
CA GLY A 6 10.65 24.81 13.76
C GLY A 6 11.22 26.06 13.10
N ASP A 7 10.44 27.15 13.10
CA ASP A 7 10.62 28.39 12.33
C ASP A 7 11.96 29.13 12.49
N HIS A 8 12.99 28.54 13.12
CA HIS A 8 14.27 29.20 13.44
C HIS A 8 15.54 28.34 13.29
N LEU A 9 15.48 27.11 12.76
CA LEU A 9 16.70 26.33 12.49
C LEU A 9 17.08 26.41 11.00
N PRO A 10 18.32 26.83 10.65
CA PRO A 10 18.76 26.84 9.27
C PRO A 10 18.80 25.42 8.73
N LEU A 11 18.22 25.20 7.55
CA LEU A 11 18.33 23.95 6.81
C LEU A 11 19.81 23.58 6.62
N ALA A 12 20.28 22.58 7.35
CA ALA A 12 21.66 22.10 7.29
C ALA A 12 21.84 20.95 6.29
N GLY A 13 20.79 20.63 5.49
CA GLY A 13 20.82 19.54 4.51
C GLY A 13 20.95 18.15 5.14
N ILE A 14 20.48 17.99 6.38
CA ILE A 14 20.56 16.77 7.19
C ILE A 14 19.17 16.36 7.66
N PHE A 15 18.88 15.07 7.61
CA PHE A 15 17.61 14.45 8.01
C PHE A 15 17.91 13.15 8.74
N HIS A 16 16.98 12.67 9.56
CA HIS A 16 17.07 11.35 10.17
C HIS A 16 15.73 10.61 10.12
N PHE A 17 15.81 9.28 10.08
CA PHE A 17 14.66 8.37 10.04
C PHE A 17 14.91 7.21 11.00
N ARG A 18 13.84 6.75 11.65
CA ARG A 18 13.92 5.64 12.59
C ARG A 18 13.35 4.37 11.96
N PHE A 19 14.08 3.26 12.13
CA PHE A 19 13.69 1.95 11.65
C PHE A 19 13.81 0.91 12.77
N TRP A 20 12.86 -0.01 12.83
CA TRP A 20 12.87 -1.11 13.77
C TRP A 20 13.72 -2.26 13.25
N ARG A 21 14.76 -2.65 13.99
CA ARG A 21 15.57 -3.84 13.70
C ARG A 21 15.92 -4.52 15.00
N TYR A 22 15.92 -5.86 15.00
CA TYR A 22 16.35 -6.64 16.17
C TYR A 22 15.70 -6.17 17.49
N GLN A 23 14.40 -5.88 17.43
CA GLN A 23 13.60 -5.42 18.57
C GLN A 23 13.98 -4.04 19.16
N GLN A 24 14.61 -3.17 18.37
CA GLN A 24 14.95 -1.81 18.78
C GLN A 24 14.88 -0.81 17.62
N TRP A 25 14.63 0.45 17.94
CA TRP A 25 14.62 1.55 16.98
C TRP A 25 16.04 2.07 16.72
N TYR A 26 16.49 1.97 15.47
CA TYR A 26 17.73 2.54 14.97
C TYR A 26 17.49 3.88 14.32
N ASP A 27 18.32 4.87 14.65
CA ASP A 27 18.27 6.20 14.06
C ASP A 27 19.26 6.34 12.90
N ILE A 28 18.76 6.65 11.71
CA ILE A 28 19.52 6.67 10.47
C ILE A 28 19.55 8.09 9.91
N VAL A 29 20.70 8.74 10.08
CA VAL A 29 20.97 10.08 9.57
C VAL A 29 21.40 10.04 8.11
N VAL A 30 20.87 10.92 7.28
CA VAL A 30 21.22 11.08 5.85
C VAL A 30 21.33 12.56 5.50
N ASP A 31 22.18 12.88 4.52
CA ASP A 31 22.13 14.17 3.85
C ASP A 31 20.98 14.25 2.82
N ASP A 32 20.75 15.40 2.22
CA ASP A 32 19.66 15.66 1.27
C ASP A 32 20.00 15.42 -0.21
N ARG A 33 21.22 14.96 -0.53
CA ARG A 33 21.61 14.67 -1.93
C ARG A 33 20.93 13.41 -2.43
N LEU A 34 20.12 13.53 -3.48
CA LEU A 34 19.36 12.41 -4.04
C LEU A 34 19.84 12.05 -5.46
N PRO A 35 19.82 10.76 -5.84
CA PRO A 35 20.12 10.35 -7.21
C PRO A 35 19.13 10.96 -8.22
N PHE A 36 19.65 11.70 -9.20
CA PHE A 36 18.85 12.38 -10.22
C PHE A 36 19.17 11.87 -11.63
N LEU A 37 18.13 11.52 -12.37
CA LEU A 37 18.21 11.09 -13.76
C LEU A 37 18.20 12.31 -14.69
N ILE A 38 19.37 12.72 -15.16
CA ILE A 38 19.54 13.93 -15.98
C ILE A 38 18.67 13.89 -17.25
N LYS A 39 18.67 12.75 -17.97
CA LYS A 39 17.92 12.62 -19.24
C LYS A 39 16.40 12.69 -19.02
N GLN A 40 15.90 12.06 -17.96
CA GLN A 40 14.47 12.01 -17.62
C GLN A 40 14.01 13.19 -16.75
N ARG A 41 14.94 14.07 -16.35
CA ARG A 41 14.71 15.24 -15.49
C ARG A 41 13.89 14.92 -14.23
N ARG A 42 14.19 13.80 -13.57
CA ARG A 42 13.47 13.33 -12.38
C ARG A 42 14.38 12.58 -11.42
N LEU A 43 13.96 12.41 -10.17
CA LEU A 43 14.61 11.50 -9.23
C LEU A 43 14.57 10.05 -9.73
N TRP A 44 15.62 9.28 -9.46
CA TRP A 44 15.73 7.89 -9.91
C TRP A 44 14.73 6.97 -9.20
N GLY A 45 14.68 7.03 -7.87
CA GLY A 45 13.85 6.18 -7.01
C GLY A 45 12.47 6.77 -6.66
N ALA A 46 12.00 6.44 -5.46
CA ALA A 46 10.70 6.83 -4.94
C ALA A 46 10.55 8.36 -4.89
N ARG A 47 9.40 8.87 -5.36
CA ARG A 47 9.08 10.30 -5.41
C ARG A 47 7.58 10.51 -5.48
N ASN A 48 7.11 11.68 -5.05
CA ASN A 48 5.75 12.09 -5.35
C ASN A 48 5.64 12.48 -6.84
N LEU A 49 4.60 12.02 -7.53
CA LEU A 49 4.35 12.33 -8.94
C LEU A 49 3.61 13.64 -9.17
N PHE A 50 2.84 14.09 -8.19
CA PHE A 50 1.97 15.28 -8.27
C PHE A 50 2.61 16.49 -7.58
N GLU A 51 3.31 16.27 -6.46
CA GLU A 51 3.99 17.32 -5.68
C GLU A 51 5.52 17.17 -5.81
N LEU A 52 6.11 17.72 -6.87
CA LEU A 52 7.54 17.52 -7.20
C LEU A 52 8.52 18.12 -6.18
N ASN A 53 8.04 19.01 -5.31
CA ASN A 53 8.81 19.60 -4.22
C ASN A 53 8.64 18.84 -2.89
N GLU A 54 7.97 17.68 -2.90
CA GLU A 54 7.83 16.81 -1.73
C GLU A 54 8.89 15.70 -1.76
N PHE A 55 9.84 15.74 -0.82
CA PHE A 55 11.04 14.87 -0.83
C PHE A 55 11.06 13.81 0.28
N TRP A 56 10.08 13.78 1.19
CA TRP A 56 10.13 12.91 2.37
C TRP A 56 10.24 11.42 1.98
N VAL A 57 9.53 11.00 0.93
CA VAL A 57 9.56 9.60 0.46
C VAL A 57 10.93 9.24 -0.16
N SER A 58 11.54 10.18 -0.88
CA SER A 58 12.87 9.99 -1.48
C SER A 58 13.97 9.93 -0.40
N LEU A 59 13.85 10.76 0.64
CA LEU A 59 14.75 10.76 1.78
C LEU A 59 14.56 9.51 2.66
N LEU A 60 13.32 9.06 2.85
CA LEU A 60 13.01 7.81 3.54
C LEU A 60 13.63 6.61 2.81
N GLU A 61 13.44 6.53 1.49
CA GLU A 61 14.06 5.49 0.65
C GLU A 61 15.59 5.53 0.75
N LYS A 62 16.20 6.73 0.75
CA LYS A 62 17.65 6.89 0.94
C LYS A 62 18.11 6.36 2.30
N ALA A 63 17.41 6.70 3.38
CA ALA A 63 17.75 6.22 4.72
C ALA A 63 17.59 4.70 4.83
N TYR A 64 16.54 4.15 4.21
CA TYR A 64 16.33 2.70 4.18
C TYR A 64 17.36 1.98 3.30
N ALA A 65 17.79 2.57 2.18
CA ALA A 65 18.91 2.09 1.38
C ALA A 65 20.20 2.07 2.19
N LYS A 66 20.48 3.13 2.97
CA LYS A 66 21.64 3.19 3.87
C LYS A 66 21.58 2.09 4.94
N LEU A 67 20.43 1.87 5.56
CA LEU A 67 20.22 0.78 6.53
C LEU A 67 20.54 -0.59 5.93
N ASN A 68 20.17 -0.80 4.66
CA ASN A 68 20.41 -2.04 3.92
C ASN A 68 21.73 -2.04 3.12
N GLY A 69 22.60 -1.05 3.33
CA GLY A 69 23.91 -0.89 2.71
C GLY A 69 23.94 -0.05 1.44
N ASN A 70 23.00 -0.23 0.51
CA ASN A 70 22.87 0.58 -0.72
C ASN A 70 21.48 0.47 -1.37
N TYR A 71 21.23 1.26 -2.42
CA TYR A 71 19.97 1.24 -3.17
C TYR A 71 19.70 -0.08 -3.90
N THR A 72 20.72 -0.78 -4.40
CA THR A 72 20.52 -2.04 -5.14
C THR A 72 20.00 -3.16 -4.25
N ASN A 73 20.30 -3.12 -2.95
CA ASN A 73 19.81 -4.07 -1.96
C ASN A 73 18.33 -3.89 -1.61
N LEU A 74 17.67 -2.82 -2.09
CA LEU A 74 16.23 -2.64 -1.94
C LEU A 74 15.43 -3.47 -2.95
N GLY A 75 16.07 -4.01 -3.99
CA GLY A 75 15.41 -4.86 -4.97
C GLY A 75 15.11 -6.26 -4.43
N GLY A 76 13.85 -6.70 -4.56
CA GLY A 76 13.48 -8.11 -4.39
C GLY A 76 13.23 -8.59 -2.95
N GLY A 77 12.59 -7.78 -2.12
CA GLY A 77 12.15 -8.17 -0.76
C GLY A 77 10.64 -8.45 -0.64
N LEU A 78 10.23 -8.92 0.54
CA LEU A 78 8.82 -9.00 0.92
C LEU A 78 8.33 -7.65 1.46
N PRO A 79 7.19 -7.12 0.99
CA PRO A 79 6.58 -5.90 1.53
C PRO A 79 6.45 -5.93 3.05
N VAL A 80 6.07 -7.07 3.62
CA VAL A 80 5.84 -7.19 5.07
C VAL A 80 7.09 -6.93 5.90
N ASN A 81 8.28 -7.31 5.39
CA ASN A 81 9.54 -7.04 6.09
C ASN A 81 9.79 -5.53 6.19
N ALA A 82 9.50 -4.78 5.13
CA ALA A 82 9.61 -3.32 5.15
C ALA A 82 8.59 -2.69 6.09
N LEU A 83 7.35 -3.19 6.11
CA LEU A 83 6.33 -2.72 7.06
C LEU A 83 6.74 -2.96 8.51
N THR A 84 7.33 -4.13 8.82
CA THR A 84 7.90 -4.44 10.13
C THR A 84 9.05 -3.50 10.47
N ASP A 85 10.00 -3.27 9.54
CA ASP A 85 11.10 -2.33 9.74
C ASP A 85 10.60 -0.87 9.93
N PHE A 86 9.45 -0.50 9.37
CA PHE A 86 8.88 0.86 9.51
C PHE A 86 8.02 1.05 10.76
N THR A 87 7.49 -0.01 11.36
CA THR A 87 6.47 0.09 12.42
C THR A 87 6.81 -0.64 13.70
N GLY A 88 7.76 -1.57 13.64
CA GLY A 88 7.99 -2.58 14.67
C GLY A 88 6.87 -3.60 14.84
N GLY A 89 5.87 -3.60 13.94
CA GLY A 89 4.72 -4.48 14.01
C GLY A 89 5.05 -5.96 13.78
N ILE A 90 4.03 -6.81 13.93
CA ILE A 90 4.13 -8.25 13.74
C ILE A 90 3.60 -8.60 12.36
N GLU A 91 4.38 -9.36 11.61
CA GLU A 91 4.01 -9.84 10.28
C GLU A 91 3.11 -11.07 10.31
N GLN A 92 2.13 -11.10 9.41
CA GLN A 92 1.33 -12.26 9.09
C GLN A 92 1.16 -12.35 7.57
N ARG A 93 1.35 -13.55 7.01
CA ARG A 93 1.27 -13.79 5.56
C ARG A 93 0.24 -14.85 5.24
N PHE A 94 -0.53 -14.61 4.18
CA PHE A 94 -1.56 -15.49 3.65
C PHE A 94 -1.28 -15.75 2.16
N GLU A 95 -1.43 -17.01 1.74
CA GLU A 95 -1.29 -17.42 0.34
C GLU A 95 -2.58 -18.09 -0.10
N PHE A 96 -3.27 -17.51 -1.09
CA PHE A 96 -4.63 -17.95 -1.46
C PHE A 96 -4.63 -19.17 -2.39
N LYS A 97 -3.60 -19.33 -3.23
CA LYS A 97 -3.56 -20.36 -4.29
C LYS A 97 -2.55 -21.49 -4.03
N SER A 98 -1.90 -21.49 -2.86
CA SER A 98 -0.86 -22.47 -2.51
C SER A 98 -1.45 -23.65 -1.76
N ASN A 99 -1.50 -24.84 -2.36
CA ASN A 99 -2.01 -26.07 -1.69
C ASN A 99 -1.20 -26.48 -0.44
N LEU A 100 -0.08 -25.83 -0.16
CA LEU A 100 0.83 -26.09 0.95
C LEU A 100 0.69 -25.07 2.10
N SER A 101 -0.15 -24.05 1.94
CA SER A 101 -0.32 -23.04 2.97
C SER A 101 -1.06 -23.60 4.18
N VAL A 102 -0.42 -23.55 5.34
CA VAL A 102 -1.02 -23.89 6.65
C VAL A 102 -1.96 -22.80 7.16
N THR A 103 -2.00 -21.64 6.48
CA THR A 103 -2.78 -20.45 6.85
C THR A 103 -3.88 -20.15 5.84
N HIS A 104 -4.52 -21.19 5.30
CA HIS A 104 -5.73 -21.02 4.49
C HIS A 104 -6.90 -20.62 5.37
N LEU A 105 -7.24 -19.33 5.36
CA LEU A 105 -8.54 -18.89 5.83
C LEU A 105 -9.58 -19.22 4.76
N ARG A 106 -10.74 -19.72 5.19
CA ARG A 106 -11.89 -19.80 4.28
C ARG A 106 -12.18 -18.38 3.78
N PRO A 107 -12.69 -18.20 2.55
CA PRO A 107 -13.07 -16.88 2.04
C PRO A 107 -13.97 -16.11 3.01
N ASP A 108 -14.79 -16.83 3.79
CA ASP A 108 -15.74 -16.30 4.78
C ASP A 108 -15.00 -15.57 5.91
N ASP A 109 -13.98 -16.21 6.45
CA ASP A 109 -13.23 -15.68 7.59
C ASP A 109 -12.25 -14.58 7.13
N LEU A 110 -11.79 -14.63 5.86
CA LEU A 110 -10.81 -13.69 5.32
C LEU A 110 -11.34 -12.26 5.18
N PHE A 111 -12.58 -12.07 4.70
CA PHE A 111 -13.13 -10.72 4.55
C PHE A 111 -13.33 -10.03 5.91
N ASP A 112 -13.87 -10.75 6.90
CA ASP A 112 -14.02 -10.23 8.27
C ASP A 112 -12.68 -10.00 8.95
N PHE A 113 -11.67 -10.82 8.65
CA PHE A 113 -10.30 -10.58 9.07
C PHE A 113 -9.73 -9.28 8.48
N ILE A 114 -9.85 -9.04 7.17
CA ILE A 114 -9.41 -7.79 6.52
C ILE A 114 -10.08 -6.58 7.15
N LYS A 115 -11.39 -6.65 7.42
CA LYS A 115 -12.14 -5.60 8.10
C LYS A 115 -11.53 -5.28 9.46
N SER A 116 -11.33 -6.32 10.27
CA SER A 116 -10.74 -6.18 11.60
C SER A 116 -9.35 -5.55 11.52
N CYS A 117 -8.51 -6.02 10.61
CA CYS A 117 -7.18 -5.45 10.39
C CYS A 117 -7.22 -3.95 10.07
N ILE A 118 -8.11 -3.53 9.17
CA ILE A 118 -8.28 -2.11 8.81
C ILE A 118 -8.81 -1.31 10.02
N ASP A 119 -9.82 -1.82 10.71
CA ASP A 119 -10.43 -1.14 11.88
C ASP A 119 -9.44 -0.97 13.04
N PHE A 120 -8.50 -1.92 13.21
CA PHE A 120 -7.41 -1.84 14.19
C PHE A 120 -6.16 -1.12 13.68
N GLY A 121 -6.17 -0.59 12.45
CA GLY A 121 -5.05 0.18 11.89
C GLY A 121 -3.83 -0.66 11.47
N SER A 122 -4.02 -1.95 11.22
CA SER A 122 -2.97 -2.79 10.60
C SER A 122 -2.71 -2.36 9.17
N LEU A 123 -1.47 -2.52 8.71
CA LEU A 123 -1.09 -2.24 7.32
C LEU A 123 -1.20 -3.52 6.48
N ILE A 124 -1.83 -3.43 5.32
CA ILE A 124 -2.09 -4.59 4.48
C ILE A 124 -1.52 -4.36 3.08
N ALA A 125 -0.66 -5.28 2.66
CA ALA A 125 -0.12 -5.37 1.31
C ALA A 125 -0.63 -6.65 0.62
N CYS A 126 -0.72 -6.63 -0.69
CA CYS A 126 -1.06 -7.81 -1.46
C CYS A 126 -0.35 -7.79 -2.82
N SER A 127 -0.15 -8.97 -3.39
CA SER A 127 0.56 -9.09 -4.67
C SER A 127 0.05 -10.25 -5.51
N ILE A 128 0.29 -10.14 -6.81
CA ILE A 128 0.13 -11.24 -7.77
C ILE A 128 1.54 -11.75 -8.06
N ASN A 129 1.77 -13.05 -7.90
CA ASN A 129 3.07 -13.66 -8.12
C ASN A 129 3.42 -13.60 -9.62
N ALA A 130 4.68 -13.32 -9.90
CA ALA A 130 5.23 -13.39 -11.24
C ALA A 130 6.32 -14.46 -11.31
N ASP A 131 6.47 -15.07 -12.49
CA ASP A 131 7.70 -15.79 -12.80
C ASP A 131 8.89 -14.83 -12.77
N LYS A 132 10.05 -15.32 -12.29
CA LYS A 132 11.30 -14.54 -12.12
C LYS A 132 11.77 -13.76 -13.36
N ARG A 133 11.21 -14.04 -14.54
CA ARG A 133 11.57 -13.41 -15.83
C ARG A 133 10.56 -12.36 -16.32
N LYS A 134 9.42 -12.19 -15.64
CA LYS A 134 8.31 -11.31 -16.07
C LYS A 134 7.73 -10.53 -14.88
N THR A 135 8.52 -9.67 -14.26
CA THR A 135 8.03 -8.72 -13.25
C THR A 135 7.40 -7.50 -13.91
N GLU A 136 6.46 -6.85 -13.22
CA GLU A 136 5.81 -5.59 -13.64
C GLU A 136 5.09 -5.66 -15.00
N THR A 137 4.53 -6.82 -15.35
CA THR A 137 3.72 -6.97 -16.57
C THR A 137 2.25 -6.63 -16.27
N ILE A 138 1.68 -5.72 -17.06
CA ILE A 138 0.26 -5.33 -16.97
C ILE A 138 -0.61 -6.40 -17.64
N LEU A 139 -1.60 -6.90 -16.91
CA LEU A 139 -2.60 -7.86 -17.36
C LEU A 139 -3.73 -7.15 -18.12
N SER A 140 -4.54 -7.92 -18.86
CA SER A 140 -5.70 -7.39 -19.59
C SER A 140 -6.75 -6.75 -18.70
N ASN A 141 -6.81 -7.14 -17.42
CA ASN A 141 -7.70 -6.56 -16.42
C ASN A 141 -7.12 -5.32 -15.70
N GLY A 142 -5.94 -4.85 -16.12
CA GLY A 142 -5.26 -3.66 -15.58
C GLY A 142 -4.36 -3.91 -14.36
N LEU A 143 -4.43 -5.09 -13.74
CA LEU A 143 -3.54 -5.45 -12.63
C LEU A 143 -2.12 -5.75 -13.13
N VAL A 144 -1.13 -5.63 -12.25
CA VAL A 144 0.28 -5.80 -12.55
C VAL A 144 0.82 -7.01 -11.78
N ILE A 145 1.45 -7.95 -12.48
CA ILE A 145 2.08 -9.12 -11.85
C ILE A 145 3.48 -8.79 -11.32
N GLY A 146 3.89 -9.48 -10.25
CA GLY A 146 5.15 -9.22 -9.57
C GLY A 146 5.21 -7.84 -8.93
N HIS A 147 4.04 -7.28 -8.61
CA HIS A 147 3.87 -5.92 -8.10
C HIS A 147 3.05 -5.94 -6.81
N THR A 148 3.35 -4.99 -5.92
CA THR A 148 2.69 -4.87 -4.62
C THR A 148 1.66 -3.76 -4.64
N TYR A 149 0.47 -4.07 -4.14
CA TYR A 149 -0.62 -3.13 -3.90
C TYR A 149 -0.85 -2.98 -2.40
N SER A 150 -1.38 -1.83 -1.98
CA SER A 150 -1.85 -1.64 -0.61
C SER A 150 -3.37 -1.82 -0.56
N ILE A 151 -3.89 -2.47 0.47
CA ILE A 151 -5.33 -2.45 0.78
C ILE A 151 -5.56 -1.28 1.74
N THR A 152 -6.38 -0.31 1.32
CA THR A 152 -6.52 0.98 2.02
C THR A 152 -7.88 1.18 2.67
N ASN A 153 -8.89 0.39 2.31
CA ASN A 153 -10.21 0.44 2.94
C ASN A 153 -11.08 -0.76 2.55
N TYR A 154 -12.23 -0.89 3.19
CA TYR A 154 -13.29 -1.82 2.82
C TYR A 154 -14.66 -1.13 2.85
N HIS A 155 -15.66 -1.76 2.24
CA HIS A 155 -17.04 -1.36 2.37
C HIS A 155 -18.00 -2.53 2.27
N VAL A 156 -18.86 -2.67 3.27
CA VAL A 156 -19.97 -3.63 3.22
C VAL A 156 -21.16 -2.96 2.54
N LEU A 157 -21.68 -3.58 1.49
CA LEU A 157 -22.90 -3.12 0.84
C LEU A 157 -24.12 -3.66 1.60
N PRO A 158 -25.02 -2.80 2.10
CA PRO A 158 -26.28 -3.21 2.74
C PRO A 158 -27.06 -4.26 1.95
N VAL A 159 -27.64 -5.21 2.68
CA VAL A 159 -28.55 -6.26 2.12
C VAL A 159 -29.79 -5.64 1.45
N THR A 160 -30.11 -4.38 1.75
CA THR A 160 -31.27 -3.65 1.20
C THR A 160 -31.10 -3.19 -0.25
N TYR A 161 -29.91 -3.29 -0.83
CA TYR A 161 -29.74 -3.08 -2.27
C TYR A 161 -30.34 -4.26 -3.06
N ASP A 162 -30.78 -4.01 -4.30
CA ASP A 162 -31.35 -5.04 -5.20
C ASP A 162 -30.49 -6.33 -5.19
N ASN A 163 -31.14 -7.49 -5.28
CA ASN A 163 -30.51 -8.82 -5.33
C ASN A 163 -29.41 -8.95 -6.39
N LYS A 164 -29.40 -8.07 -7.40
CA LYS A 164 -28.31 -7.97 -8.38
C LYS A 164 -27.03 -7.39 -7.79
N LEU A 165 -27.11 -6.39 -6.93
CA LEU A 165 -25.96 -5.73 -6.32
C LEU A 165 -25.29 -6.63 -5.29
N SER A 166 -26.11 -7.28 -4.45
CA SER A 166 -25.61 -8.22 -3.45
C SER A 166 -24.85 -9.37 -4.10
N LYS A 167 -25.31 -9.90 -5.24
CA LYS A 167 -24.58 -10.93 -6.02
C LYS A 167 -23.28 -10.41 -6.64
N LEU A 168 -23.19 -9.12 -7.00
CA LEU A 168 -22.02 -8.53 -7.64
C LEU A 168 -20.87 -8.24 -6.66
N SER A 169 -21.20 -7.89 -5.41
CA SER A 169 -20.18 -7.64 -4.38
C SER A 169 -19.98 -8.81 -3.43
N ASP A 170 -20.98 -9.71 -3.34
CA ASP A 170 -21.14 -10.94 -2.53
C ASP A 170 -20.92 -10.78 -1.00
N ARG A 171 -19.94 -9.97 -0.60
CA ARG A 171 -19.57 -9.63 0.78
C ARG A 171 -19.24 -8.16 0.98
N GLY A 172 -18.77 -7.50 -0.07
CA GLY A 172 -18.38 -6.11 -0.02
C GLY A 172 -17.30 -5.79 -1.04
N LEU A 173 -16.82 -4.56 -0.93
CA LEU A 173 -15.78 -4.00 -1.77
C LEU A 173 -14.52 -3.80 -0.93
N ILE A 174 -13.37 -3.98 -1.57
CA ILE A 174 -12.07 -3.64 -0.99
C ILE A 174 -11.46 -2.55 -1.86
N ARG A 175 -10.86 -1.54 -1.22
CA ARG A 175 -10.12 -0.47 -1.89
C ARG A 175 -8.64 -0.79 -1.89
N PHE A 176 -8.03 -0.65 -3.05
CA PHE A 176 -6.62 -0.88 -3.30
C PHE A 176 -5.93 0.41 -3.70
N ARG A 177 -4.61 0.43 -3.58
CA ARG A 177 -3.76 1.46 -4.16
C ARG A 177 -2.57 0.84 -4.88
N ASN A 178 -2.42 1.14 -6.16
CA ASN A 178 -1.19 0.95 -6.91
C ASN A 178 -0.18 2.04 -6.48
N PRO A 179 0.98 1.69 -5.91
CA PRO A 179 1.98 2.67 -5.46
C PRO A 179 2.59 3.51 -6.59
N TRP A 180 2.44 3.09 -7.86
CA TRP A 180 2.82 3.94 -9.01
C TRP A 180 2.01 5.23 -9.07
N GLY A 181 0.80 5.26 -8.48
CA GLY A 181 0.01 6.48 -8.39
C GLY A 181 -0.39 7.07 -9.74
N ASN A 182 -0.63 6.22 -10.74
CA ASN A 182 -1.00 6.58 -12.10
C ASN A 182 -2.26 5.82 -12.54
N ASP A 183 -2.62 5.93 -13.81
CA ASP A 183 -3.81 5.35 -14.45
C ASP A 183 -3.77 3.81 -14.62
N ILE A 184 -2.71 3.13 -14.15
CA ILE A 184 -2.63 1.67 -14.19
C ILE A 184 -3.40 1.09 -13.00
N GLU A 185 -4.69 0.93 -13.22
CA GLU A 185 -5.68 0.51 -12.22
C GLU A 185 -6.54 -0.66 -12.73
N TRP A 186 -7.31 -1.26 -11.83
CA TRP A 186 -8.30 -2.27 -12.17
C TRP A 186 -9.35 -1.73 -13.16
N ASN A 187 -9.57 -2.46 -14.26
CA ASN A 187 -10.55 -2.08 -15.30
C ASN A 187 -11.81 -2.97 -15.33
N GLY A 188 -11.94 -3.90 -14.37
CA GLY A 188 -13.08 -4.79 -14.26
C GLY A 188 -14.26 -4.20 -13.50
N LYS A 189 -15.08 -5.06 -12.88
CA LYS A 189 -16.24 -4.63 -12.12
C LYS A 189 -15.86 -3.80 -10.90
N TRP A 190 -16.57 -2.70 -10.66
CA TRP A 190 -16.26 -1.68 -9.65
C TRP A 190 -15.01 -0.83 -9.91
N SER A 191 -14.45 -0.87 -11.12
CA SER A 191 -13.47 0.13 -11.57
C SER A 191 -14.07 1.54 -11.56
N ASP A 192 -13.22 2.57 -11.56
CA ASP A 192 -13.61 3.98 -11.51
C ASP A 192 -14.63 4.41 -12.58
N ALA A 193 -14.55 3.79 -13.77
CA ALA A 193 -15.42 4.07 -14.89
C ALA A 193 -16.69 3.19 -14.93
N ASP A 194 -16.80 2.16 -14.08
CA ASP A 194 -17.89 1.17 -14.17
C ASP A 194 -19.27 1.81 -13.86
N PRO A 195 -20.26 1.69 -14.78
CA PRO A 195 -21.62 2.17 -14.54
C PRO A 195 -22.31 1.53 -13.34
N VAL A 196 -21.80 0.42 -12.78
CA VAL A 196 -22.35 -0.22 -11.56
C VAL A 196 -22.48 0.77 -10.40
N TRP A 197 -21.61 1.78 -10.33
CA TRP A 197 -21.68 2.83 -9.31
C TRP A 197 -22.98 3.62 -9.35
N ASN A 198 -23.64 3.73 -10.51
CA ASN A 198 -24.91 4.44 -10.65
C ASN A 198 -26.08 3.73 -9.95
N LEU A 199 -25.90 2.46 -9.59
CA LEU A 199 -26.89 1.70 -8.82
C LEU A 199 -26.85 2.03 -7.31
N LEU A 200 -25.80 2.71 -6.84
CA LEU A 200 -25.68 3.16 -5.46
C LEU A 200 -26.31 4.55 -5.27
N ASP A 201 -26.92 4.75 -4.10
CA ASP A 201 -27.35 6.09 -3.71
C ASP A 201 -26.17 7.06 -3.60
N GLU A 202 -26.46 8.36 -3.69
CA GLU A 202 -25.44 9.39 -3.69
C GLU A 202 -24.64 9.44 -2.38
N LYS A 203 -25.28 9.16 -1.24
CA LYS A 203 -24.64 9.17 0.07
C LYS A 203 -23.54 8.11 0.14
N THR A 204 -23.82 6.91 -0.36
CA THR A 204 -22.91 5.78 -0.40
C THR A 204 -21.76 6.04 -1.38
N ARG A 205 -22.06 6.60 -2.56
CA ARG A 205 -21.01 7.00 -3.52
C ARG A 205 -20.05 8.04 -2.95
N ARG A 206 -20.58 9.06 -2.26
CA ARG A 206 -19.76 10.07 -1.55
C ARG A 206 -18.92 9.44 -0.44
N ARG A 207 -19.49 8.51 0.35
CA ARG A 207 -18.75 7.79 1.41
C ARG A 207 -17.58 6.98 0.86
N LEU A 208 -17.79 6.32 -0.27
CA LEU A 208 -16.78 5.52 -0.95
C LEU A 208 -15.69 6.37 -1.62
N SER A 209 -15.84 7.70 -1.62
CA SER A 209 -14.93 8.64 -2.28
C SER A 209 -14.61 8.23 -3.71
N ILE A 210 -15.63 7.76 -4.45
CA ILE A 210 -15.46 7.36 -5.84
C ILE A 210 -15.09 8.61 -6.63
N GLN A 211 -13.84 8.71 -7.00
CA GLN A 211 -13.31 9.81 -7.77
C GLN A 211 -12.69 9.18 -9.00
N ARG A 212 -13.13 9.58 -10.19
CA ARG A 212 -12.46 9.17 -11.43
C ARG A 212 -11.14 9.89 -11.49
N LYS A 213 -10.13 9.30 -10.90
CA LYS A 213 -8.78 9.83 -10.83
C LYS A 213 -7.85 8.81 -11.44
N HIS A 214 -6.64 9.26 -11.69
CA HIS A 214 -5.56 8.43 -12.19
C HIS A 214 -4.46 8.45 -11.13
N ASP A 215 -4.86 8.06 -9.92
CA ASP A 215 -4.05 8.17 -8.69
C ASP A 215 -3.67 6.79 -8.12
N GLY A 216 -4.01 5.73 -8.84
CA GLY A 216 -3.73 4.35 -8.49
C GLY A 216 -4.72 3.76 -7.50
N GLU A 217 -5.66 4.54 -6.93
CA GLU A 217 -6.70 3.99 -6.04
C GLU A 217 -7.88 3.43 -6.83
N PHE A 218 -8.31 2.21 -6.51
CA PHE A 218 -9.48 1.61 -7.14
C PHE A 218 -10.22 0.68 -6.17
N TRP A 219 -11.49 0.43 -6.45
CA TRP A 219 -12.29 -0.58 -5.74
C TRP A 219 -12.44 -1.85 -6.58
N MET A 220 -12.54 -2.99 -5.90
CA MET A 220 -12.95 -4.24 -6.52
C MET A 220 -13.79 -5.08 -5.56
N SER A 221 -14.53 -6.06 -6.07
CA SER A 221 -15.28 -6.99 -5.22
C SER A 221 -14.32 -7.89 -4.43
N PHE A 222 -14.70 -8.32 -3.23
CA PHE A 222 -13.91 -9.29 -2.47
C PHE A 222 -13.64 -10.59 -3.26
N ASN A 223 -14.61 -11.04 -4.04
CA ASN A 223 -14.48 -12.24 -4.86
C ASN A 223 -13.45 -12.07 -5.99
N ASP A 224 -13.41 -10.90 -6.63
CA ASP A 224 -12.39 -10.62 -7.64
C ASP A 224 -11.02 -10.53 -6.98
N PHE A 225 -10.89 -9.87 -5.82
CA PHE A 225 -9.65 -9.87 -5.05
C PHE A 225 -9.14 -11.30 -4.78
N TYR A 226 -10.00 -12.17 -4.25
CA TYR A 226 -9.63 -13.55 -3.91
C TYR A 226 -9.23 -14.39 -5.14
N LYS A 227 -9.79 -14.08 -6.32
CA LYS A 227 -9.45 -14.78 -7.57
C LYS A 227 -8.16 -14.26 -8.20
N GLU A 228 -7.97 -12.95 -8.22
CA GLU A 228 -6.89 -12.31 -8.96
C GLU A 228 -5.57 -12.33 -8.18
N PHE A 229 -5.61 -12.09 -6.87
CA PHE A 229 -4.41 -12.01 -6.03
C PHE A 229 -3.93 -13.38 -5.53
N ASP A 230 -2.64 -13.49 -5.23
CA ASP A 230 -2.03 -14.74 -4.76
C ASP A 230 -1.62 -14.68 -3.30
N VAL A 231 -1.20 -13.49 -2.85
CA VAL A 231 -0.59 -13.27 -1.54
C VAL A 231 -1.20 -12.04 -0.89
N MET A 232 -1.47 -12.14 0.41
CA MET A 232 -1.78 -11.00 1.28
C MET A 232 -0.86 -11.02 2.49
N GLU A 233 -0.31 -9.87 2.83
CA GLU A 233 0.63 -9.65 3.91
C GLU A 233 0.11 -8.56 4.82
N VAL A 234 0.07 -8.82 6.11
CA VAL A 234 -0.44 -7.93 7.13
C VAL A 234 0.66 -7.63 8.13
N CYS A 235 0.82 -6.35 8.45
CA CYS A 235 1.66 -5.89 9.55
C CYS A 235 0.74 -5.34 10.65
N HIS A 236 0.65 -6.08 11.76
CA HIS A 236 -0.11 -5.70 12.94
C HIS A 236 0.72 -4.75 13.79
N ILE A 237 0.28 -3.50 13.87
CA ILE A 237 0.95 -2.49 14.70
C ILE A 237 0.52 -2.70 16.15
N SER A 238 1.48 -2.96 17.04
CA SER A 238 1.22 -3.01 18.48
C SER A 238 1.41 -1.62 19.10
N PRO A 239 0.58 -1.19 20.06
CA PRO A 239 0.84 0.00 20.86
C PRO A 239 2.21 -0.03 21.56
N ASP A 240 2.73 -1.23 21.89
CA ASP A 240 3.98 -1.38 22.65
C ASP A 240 5.23 -1.07 21.83
N THR A 241 5.16 -1.14 20.49
CA THR A 241 6.28 -0.83 19.60
C THR A 241 6.34 0.67 19.29
N TYR A 242 5.27 1.39 19.63
CA TYR A 242 5.16 2.83 19.52
C TYR A 242 5.81 3.50 20.74
N ASP A 243 7.03 3.98 20.58
CA ASP A 243 7.76 4.67 21.66
C ASP A 243 7.37 6.15 21.83
N GLY A 244 6.26 6.58 21.21
CA GLY A 244 5.77 7.96 21.28
C GLY A 244 6.61 8.98 20.51
N LYS A 245 7.67 8.54 19.80
CA LYS A 245 8.62 9.42 19.12
C LYS A 245 8.61 9.18 17.61
N ILE A 246 7.57 9.68 16.95
CA ILE A 246 7.68 10.06 15.53
C ILE A 246 8.47 11.38 15.50
N SER A 247 9.79 11.26 15.59
CA SER A 247 10.70 12.36 15.36
C SER A 247 11.18 12.29 13.91
N MET A 248 10.51 13.00 13.00
CA MET A 248 11.26 13.69 11.96
C MET A 248 11.73 14.99 12.61
N ILE A 249 12.87 14.94 13.31
CA ILE A 249 13.49 16.16 13.84
C ILE A 249 14.44 16.65 12.74
N ALA A 250 14.29 17.91 12.34
CA ALA A 250 15.29 18.60 11.54
C ALA A 250 16.46 19.03 12.44
#